data_AF-A0A2T0GRX9-F1
#
_entry.id   AF-A0A2T0GRX9-F1
#
_cell.length_a   1.000
_cell.length_b   1.000
_cell.length_c   1.000
_cell.angle_alpha   90.00
_cell.angle_beta   90.00
_cell.angle_gamma   90.00
#
_symmetry.space_group_name_H-M   'P 1'
#
loop_
_entity.id
_entity.type
_entity.pdbx_description
1 polymer ?
#
loop_
_entity_poly.entity_id
_entity_poly.type
_entity_poly.pdbx_seq_one_letter_code
_entity_poly.pdbx_strand_id
1 'polypeptide(L)'
;MITDRLCALLGELDDHGRVLGRRQPRDWLQEVDAERSWVFDQAPVRVAPPRNVVGHVQIYPPAEARWVRNLAAQTGRQVGELLVIGRLFVKPAKHDYGIARYLLKESVTYAETRGSLPVLDPADLSFIPPSLDTELGFKEFQTDDHPPSPLARAE
;
A
#
# COMPACT_ATOMS: atom_id res chain seq x y z
N MET A 1 -21.24 1.77 -3.37
CA MET A 1 -20.44 1.65 -2.13
C MET A 1 -18.99 1.97 -2.47
N ILE A 2 -18.14 2.34 -1.51
CA ILE A 2 -16.76 2.82 -1.77
C ILE A 2 -15.91 1.83 -2.58
N THR A 3 -16.11 0.52 -2.38
CA THR A 3 -15.46 -0.55 -3.15
C THR A 3 -15.73 -0.47 -4.65
N ASP A 4 -16.95 -0.13 -5.06
CA ASP A 4 -17.28 0.01 -6.50
C ASP A 4 -16.50 1.17 -7.13
N ARG A 5 -16.27 2.24 -6.36
CA ARG A 5 -15.48 3.39 -6.79
C ARG A 5 -14.00 3.07 -6.86
N LEU A 6 -13.49 2.31 -5.91
CA LEU A 6 -12.11 1.82 -5.94
C LEU A 6 -11.87 0.88 -7.12
N CYS A 7 -12.84 0.00 -7.44
CA CYS A 7 -12.77 -0.85 -8.64
C CYS A 7 -12.75 -0.02 -9.92
N ALA A 8 -13.59 1.02 -10.01
CA ALA A 8 -13.59 1.92 -11.16
C ALA A 8 -12.26 2.68 -11.28
N LEU A 9 -11.75 3.23 -10.17
CA LEU A 9 -10.46 3.91 -10.14
C LEU A 9 -9.31 2.99 -10.57
N LEU A 10 -9.28 1.74 -10.10
CA LEU A 10 -8.27 0.75 -10.53
C LEU A 10 -8.31 0.52 -12.04
N GLY A 11 -9.51 0.48 -12.65
CA GLY A 11 -9.65 0.35 -14.10
C GLY A 11 -9.16 1.57 -14.90
N GLU A 12 -8.93 2.71 -14.26
CA GLU A 12 -8.39 3.93 -14.88
C GLU A 12 -6.86 4.04 -14.79
N LEU A 13 -6.17 3.16 -14.07
CA LEU A 13 -4.71 3.22 -13.90
C LEU A 13 -4.02 2.50 -15.05
N ASP A 14 -2.94 3.06 -15.60
CA ASP A 14 -2.22 2.41 -16.70
C ASP A 14 -1.58 1.07 -16.30
N ASP A 15 -1.11 0.95 -15.06
CA ASP A 15 -0.39 -0.23 -14.53
C ASP A 15 -1.27 -1.23 -13.76
N HIS A 16 -2.61 -1.11 -13.82
CA HIS A 16 -3.51 -1.99 -13.07
C HIS A 16 -3.29 -3.48 -13.37
N GLY A 17 -2.99 -3.83 -14.62
CA GLY A 17 -2.74 -5.22 -15.03
C GLY A 17 -1.53 -5.85 -14.35
N ARG A 18 -0.49 -5.06 -14.05
CA ARG A 18 0.72 -5.54 -13.34
C ARG A 18 0.39 -5.96 -11.92
N VAL A 19 -0.37 -5.13 -11.19
CA VAL A 19 -0.68 -5.35 -9.76
C VAL A 19 -1.79 -6.38 -9.58
N LEU A 20 -2.85 -6.27 -10.37
CA LEU A 20 -3.98 -7.21 -10.29
C LEU A 20 -3.58 -8.60 -10.79
N GLY A 21 -2.65 -8.70 -11.74
CA GLY A 21 -2.33 -9.94 -12.43
C GLY A 21 -3.58 -10.50 -13.12
N ARG A 22 -4.06 -11.66 -12.66
CA ARG A 22 -5.31 -12.29 -13.17
C ARG A 22 -6.52 -12.07 -12.26
N ARG A 23 -6.38 -11.34 -11.15
CA ARG A 23 -7.43 -11.15 -10.16
C ARG A 23 -8.43 -10.10 -10.63
N GLN A 24 -9.70 -10.27 -10.24
CA GLN A 24 -10.70 -9.21 -10.39
C GLN A 24 -10.39 -8.07 -9.39
N PRO A 25 -10.62 -6.80 -9.75
CA PRO A 25 -10.32 -5.65 -8.87
C PRO A 25 -10.98 -5.76 -7.50
N ARG A 26 -12.23 -6.23 -7.44
CA ARG A 26 -12.97 -6.42 -6.19
C ARG A 26 -12.33 -7.48 -5.31
N ASP A 27 -12.03 -8.63 -5.90
CA ASP A 27 -11.45 -9.75 -5.17
C ASP A 27 -10.08 -9.36 -4.65
N TRP A 28 -9.27 -8.68 -5.47
CA TRP A 28 -8.01 -8.11 -5.03
C TRP A 28 -8.25 -7.22 -3.81
N LEU A 29 -9.05 -6.14 -3.88
CA LEU A 29 -9.31 -5.23 -2.74
C LEU A 29 -9.80 -5.89 -1.44
N GLN A 30 -10.39 -7.08 -1.51
CA GLN A 30 -10.99 -7.80 -0.38
C GLN A 30 -10.20 -9.04 0.07
N GLU A 31 -9.15 -9.43 -0.65
CA GLU A 31 -8.37 -10.64 -0.40
C GLU A 31 -7.61 -10.61 0.94
N VAL A 32 -7.28 -9.40 1.44
CA VAL A 32 -6.57 -9.23 2.71
C VAL A 32 -7.53 -8.74 3.80
N ASP A 33 -7.31 -9.22 5.02
CA ASP A 33 -8.00 -8.71 6.20
C ASP A 33 -7.33 -7.40 6.64
N ALA A 34 -7.78 -6.29 6.04
CA ALA A 34 -7.20 -4.98 6.28
C ALA A 34 -7.48 -4.49 7.71
N GLU A 35 -6.42 -4.30 8.49
CA GLU A 35 -6.51 -3.61 9.79
C GLU A 35 -6.97 -2.17 9.60
N ARG A 36 -6.49 -1.53 8.52
CA ARG A 36 -6.88 -0.16 8.17
C ARG A 36 -6.98 0.01 6.67
N SER A 37 -7.99 0.76 6.24
CA SER A 37 -8.17 1.20 4.86
C SER A 37 -8.43 2.69 4.82
N TRP A 38 -7.68 3.41 4.00
CA TRP A 38 -7.90 4.83 3.78
C TRP A 38 -8.18 5.14 2.32
N VAL A 39 -8.93 6.20 2.12
CA VAL A 39 -9.19 6.77 0.80
C VAL A 39 -8.91 8.26 0.84
N PHE A 40 -8.38 8.77 -0.25
CA PHE A 40 -8.30 10.19 -0.48
C PHE A 40 -9.48 10.61 -1.35
N ASP A 41 -10.38 11.44 -0.82
CA ASP A 41 -11.53 11.99 -1.55
C ASP A 41 -11.32 13.47 -1.83
N GLN A 42 -11.49 13.87 -3.08
CA GLN A 42 -11.42 15.27 -3.52
C GLN A 42 -12.80 15.96 -3.57
N ALA A 43 -13.85 15.37 -3.01
CA ALA A 43 -15.15 16.01 -2.93
C ALA A 43 -15.08 17.32 -2.11
N PRO A 44 -15.79 18.40 -2.53
CA PRO A 44 -15.97 19.58 -1.70
C PRO A 44 -16.60 19.18 -0.35
N VAL A 45 -16.11 19.76 0.75
CA VAL A 45 -16.46 19.47 2.16
C VAL A 45 -17.97 19.38 2.45
N ARG A 46 -18.82 19.93 1.57
CA ARG A 46 -20.27 19.99 1.72
C ARG A 46 -21.05 18.85 1.04
N VAL A 47 -20.40 17.89 0.39
CA VAL A 47 -21.08 16.79 -0.33
C VAL A 47 -20.77 15.45 0.33
N ALA A 48 -21.76 14.91 1.04
CA ALA A 48 -21.84 13.48 1.34
C ALA A 48 -22.81 12.81 0.33
N PRO A 49 -22.54 11.58 -0.15
CA PRO A 49 -21.39 10.71 0.14
C PRO A 49 -20.12 11.10 -0.66
N PRO A 50 -18.94 10.57 -0.31
CA PRO A 50 -17.69 10.80 -1.05
C PRO A 50 -17.89 10.51 -2.54
N ARG A 51 -17.67 11.52 -3.40
CA ARG A 51 -17.98 11.41 -4.84
C ARG A 51 -16.74 11.30 -5.71
N ASN A 52 -15.55 11.60 -5.20
CA ASN A 52 -14.33 11.66 -6.01
C ASN A 52 -13.13 11.04 -5.28
N VAL A 53 -13.22 9.73 -5.03
CA VAL A 53 -12.09 8.95 -4.53
C VAL A 53 -11.00 8.94 -5.59
N VAL A 54 -9.83 9.46 -5.24
CA VAL A 54 -8.67 9.59 -6.13
C VAL A 54 -7.44 8.85 -5.61
N GLY A 55 -7.52 8.23 -4.43
CA GLY A 55 -6.42 7.43 -3.92
C GLY A 55 -6.88 6.46 -2.84
N HIS A 56 -6.10 5.40 -2.64
CA HIS A 56 -6.37 4.34 -1.68
C HIS A 56 -5.08 3.75 -1.15
N VAL A 57 -5.13 3.23 0.07
CA VAL A 57 -4.10 2.39 0.68
C VAL A 57 -4.76 1.45 1.69
N GLN A 58 -4.19 0.25 1.84
CA GLN A 58 -4.53 -0.65 2.93
C GLN A 58 -3.29 -0.95 3.78
N ILE A 59 -3.54 -1.15 5.07
CA ILE A 59 -2.55 -1.60 6.04
C ILE A 59 -3.07 -2.91 6.61
N TYR A 60 -2.27 -3.96 6.52
CA TYR A 60 -2.68 -5.32 6.88
C TYR A 60 -1.50 -6.14 7.41
N PRO A 61 -1.77 -7.15 8.26
CA PRO A 61 -0.75 -8.10 8.68
C PRO A 61 -0.21 -8.86 7.46
N PRO A 62 1.10 -9.13 7.40
CA PRO A 62 1.66 -9.89 6.29
C PRO A 62 1.07 -11.31 6.23
N ALA A 63 0.99 -11.88 5.02
CA ALA A 63 0.69 -13.28 4.85
C ALA A 63 1.82 -14.18 5.41
N GLU A 64 1.52 -15.45 5.69
CA GLU A 64 2.51 -16.47 6.12
C GLU A 64 3.43 -16.94 4.97
N ALA A 65 3.98 -15.99 4.22
CA ALA A 65 4.88 -16.22 3.10
C ALA A 65 6.35 -16.34 3.55
N ARG A 66 7.17 -17.02 2.74
CA ARG A 66 8.59 -17.23 3.06
C ARG A 66 9.40 -15.93 3.01
N TRP A 67 9.12 -15.02 2.09
CA TRP A 67 9.77 -13.70 2.04
C TRP A 67 9.53 -12.89 3.32
N VAL A 68 8.32 -12.97 3.92
CA VAL A 68 7.98 -12.29 5.19
C VAL A 68 8.84 -12.82 6.32
N ARG A 69 8.98 -14.15 6.42
CA ARG A 69 9.85 -14.77 7.42
C ARG A 69 11.32 -14.40 7.22
N ASN A 70 11.79 -14.33 5.98
CA ASN A 70 13.15 -13.89 5.67
C ASN A 70 13.37 -12.43 6.06
N LEU A 71 12.41 -11.54 5.77
CA LEU A 71 12.46 -10.14 6.14
C LEU A 71 12.47 -9.94 7.66
N ALA A 72 11.59 -10.65 8.37
CA ALA A 72 11.55 -10.67 9.83
C ALA A 72 12.91 -11.09 10.41
N ALA A 73 13.51 -12.16 9.88
CA ALA A 73 14.84 -12.62 10.30
C ALA A 73 15.95 -11.58 10.02
N GLN A 74 15.94 -10.94 8.85
CA GLN A 74 16.93 -9.91 8.48
C GLN A 74 16.82 -8.63 9.33
N THR A 75 15.61 -8.31 9.80
CA THR A 75 15.34 -7.12 10.64
C THR A 75 15.39 -7.43 12.14
N GLY A 76 15.57 -8.69 12.54
CA GLY A 76 15.55 -9.12 13.93
C GLY A 76 14.16 -9.00 14.59
N ARG A 77 13.09 -8.96 13.80
CA ARG A 77 11.70 -8.81 14.23
C ARG A 77 10.93 -10.13 14.12
N GLN A 78 9.78 -10.20 14.79
CA GLN A 78 8.80 -11.27 14.60
C GLN A 78 7.83 -10.88 13.47
N VAL A 79 7.23 -11.88 12.81
CA VAL A 79 6.24 -11.64 11.73
C VAL A 79 5.05 -10.79 12.23
N GLY A 80 4.58 -11.03 13.45
CA GLY A 80 3.50 -10.25 14.06
C GLY A 80 3.86 -8.81 14.45
N GLU A 81 5.16 -8.45 14.36
CA GLU A 81 5.63 -7.08 14.55
C GLU A 81 5.72 -6.33 13.22
N LEU A 82 5.34 -6.93 12.09
CA LEU A 82 5.37 -6.29 10.79
C LEU A 82 3.96 -5.87 10.37
N LEU A 83 3.84 -4.73 9.67
CA LEU A 83 2.62 -4.34 8.98
C LEU A 83 2.93 -3.97 7.53
N VAL A 84 2.19 -4.58 6.61
CA VAL A 84 2.32 -4.31 5.18
C VAL A 84 1.43 -3.13 4.82
N ILE A 85 2.04 -2.14 4.19
CA ILE A 85 1.37 -1.04 3.51
C ILE A 85 1.27 -1.46 2.05
N GLY A 86 0.07 -1.85 1.64
CA GLY A 86 -0.20 -2.40 0.33
C GLY A 86 -1.38 -1.74 -0.34
N ARG A 87 -1.66 -2.17 -1.56
CA ARG A 87 -2.77 -1.67 -2.38
C ARG A 87 -2.80 -0.15 -2.49
N LEU A 88 -1.61 0.46 -2.50
CA LEU A 88 -1.46 1.89 -2.68
C LEU A 88 -1.62 2.22 -4.16
N PHE A 89 -2.64 3.01 -4.46
CA PHE A 89 -2.86 3.53 -5.80
C PHE A 89 -3.50 4.91 -5.75
N VAL A 90 -3.11 5.75 -6.70
CA VAL A 90 -3.59 7.12 -6.84
C VAL A 90 -3.90 7.40 -8.30
N LYS A 91 -5.03 8.05 -8.56
CA LYS A 91 -5.43 8.51 -9.89
C LYS A 91 -4.36 9.46 -10.45
N PRO A 92 -3.83 9.23 -11.66
CA PRO A 92 -2.91 10.16 -12.31
C PRO A 92 -3.54 11.55 -12.42
N ALA A 93 -2.88 12.55 -11.84
CA ALA A 93 -3.38 13.93 -11.78
C ALA A 93 -2.26 14.88 -11.38
N LYS A 94 -2.47 16.20 -11.49
CA LYS A 94 -1.47 17.24 -11.12
C LYS A 94 -0.89 17.07 -9.70
N HIS A 95 -1.61 16.44 -8.78
CA HIS A 95 -1.25 16.32 -7.37
C HIS A 95 -1.14 14.86 -6.89
N ASP A 96 -1.06 13.89 -7.80
CA ASP A 96 -0.96 12.47 -7.47
C ASP A 96 0.21 12.14 -6.53
N TYR A 97 1.39 12.72 -6.76
CA TYR A 97 2.56 12.57 -5.91
C TYR A 97 2.29 13.02 -4.47
N GLY A 98 1.65 14.17 -4.29
CA GLY A 98 1.32 14.72 -2.97
C GLY A 98 0.33 13.85 -2.22
N ILE A 99 -0.64 13.27 -2.93
CA ILE A 99 -1.63 12.34 -2.37
C ILE A 99 -0.96 11.03 -1.97
N ALA A 100 -0.15 10.44 -2.85
CA ALA A 100 0.59 9.20 -2.57
C ALA A 100 1.52 9.39 -1.36
N ARG A 101 2.28 10.49 -1.32
CA ARG A 101 3.15 10.84 -0.18
C ARG A 101 2.37 10.98 1.11
N TYR A 102 1.22 11.64 1.09
CA TYR A 102 0.38 11.80 2.27
C TYR A 102 -0.13 10.44 2.78
N LEU A 103 -0.74 9.63 1.91
CA LEU A 103 -1.26 8.31 2.28
C LEU A 103 -0.15 7.40 2.83
N LEU A 104 1.02 7.37 2.18
CA LEU A 104 2.14 6.55 2.61
C LEU A 104 2.71 7.02 3.96
N LYS A 105 2.90 8.33 4.14
CA LYS A 105 3.39 8.88 5.41
C LYS A 105 2.45 8.59 6.59
N GLU A 106 1.14 8.77 6.38
CA GLU A 106 0.15 8.43 7.41
C GLU A 106 0.18 6.93 7.71
N SER A 107 0.42 6.08 6.70
CA SER A 107 0.42 4.63 6.87
C SER A 107 1.64 4.16 7.66
N VAL A 108 2.81 4.76 7.39
CA VAL A 108 4.03 4.58 8.18
C VAL A 108 3.79 5.01 9.62
N THR A 109 3.23 6.21 9.82
CA THR A 109 2.94 6.73 11.16
C THR A 109 2.00 5.81 11.92
N TYR A 110 0.97 5.29 11.24
CA TYR A 110 0.06 4.32 11.84
C TYR A 110 0.79 3.06 12.32
N ALA A 111 1.57 2.41 11.45
CA ALA A 111 2.30 1.20 11.82
C ALA A 111 3.29 1.44 12.98
N GLU A 112 4.04 2.54 12.94
CA GLU A 112 4.99 2.91 14.01
C GLU A 112 4.27 3.17 15.34
N THR A 113 3.11 3.84 15.35
CA THR A 113 2.33 4.08 16.57
C THR A 113 1.78 2.79 17.21
N ARG A 114 1.71 1.70 16.44
CA ARG A 114 1.34 0.36 16.91
C ARG A 114 2.55 -0.44 17.41
N GLY A 115 3.76 0.12 17.28
CA GLY A 115 5.02 -0.57 17.56
C GLY A 115 5.43 -1.56 16.47
N SER A 116 4.80 -1.50 15.30
CA SER A 116 5.08 -2.38 14.18
C SER A 116 6.06 -1.76 13.19
N LEU A 117 6.86 -2.60 12.54
CA LEU A 117 7.73 -2.22 11.44
C LEU A 117 6.92 -2.06 10.15
N PRO A 118 6.90 -0.88 9.52
CA PRO A 118 6.26 -0.68 8.23
C PRO A 118 7.03 -1.41 7.11
N VAL A 119 6.29 -2.15 6.28
CA VAL A 119 6.79 -2.90 5.14
C VAL A 119 6.03 -2.51 3.88
N LEU A 120 6.73 -2.31 2.77
CA LEU A 120 6.15 -2.15 1.43
C LEU A 120 6.45 -3.41 0.62
N ASP A 121 5.42 -3.94 -0.04
CA ASP A 121 5.55 -4.97 -1.05
C ASP A 121 5.36 -4.34 -2.44
N PRO A 122 6.43 -4.06 -3.22
CA PRO A 122 6.30 -3.38 -4.50
C PRO A 122 5.53 -4.18 -5.56
N ALA A 123 5.24 -5.47 -5.32
CA ALA A 123 4.33 -6.25 -6.14
C ALA A 123 2.86 -5.83 -5.95
N ASP A 124 2.49 -5.31 -4.79
CA ASP A 124 1.13 -4.93 -4.40
C ASP A 124 0.86 -3.42 -4.51
N LEU A 125 1.80 -2.68 -5.11
CA LEU A 125 1.76 -1.23 -5.22
C LEU A 125 1.64 -0.84 -6.69
N SER A 126 0.57 -0.13 -7.06
CA SER A 126 0.40 0.32 -8.45
C SER A 126 1.15 1.61 -8.74
N PHE A 127 1.49 2.37 -7.71
CA PHE A 127 2.27 3.58 -7.83
C PHE A 127 2.99 3.90 -6.52
N ILE A 128 4.31 3.76 -6.54
CA ILE A 128 5.19 4.47 -5.61
C ILE A 128 6.24 5.21 -6.43
N PRO A 129 6.28 6.54 -6.35
CA PRO A 129 7.41 7.32 -6.83
C PRO A 129 8.70 6.80 -6.17
N PRO A 130 9.72 6.36 -6.93
CA PRO A 130 10.95 5.78 -6.36
C PRO A 130 11.67 6.68 -5.34
N SER A 131 11.48 7.99 -5.42
CA SER A 131 12.02 8.96 -4.47
C SER A 131 11.35 8.91 -3.09
N LEU A 132 10.10 8.46 -2.99
CA LEU A 132 9.34 8.44 -1.74
C LEU A 132 9.82 7.35 -0.79
N ASP A 133 10.19 6.18 -1.30
CA ASP A 133 10.73 5.10 -0.48
C ASP A 133 12.00 5.56 0.23
N THR A 134 12.89 6.22 -0.52
CA THR A 134 14.14 6.75 0.03
C THR A 134 13.91 7.92 0.98
N GLU A 135 13.00 8.86 0.66
CA GLU A 135 12.65 9.98 1.55
C GLU A 135 12.09 9.50 2.89
N LEU A 136 11.27 8.45 2.84
CA LEU A 136 10.72 7.77 4.00
C LEU A 136 11.64 6.65 4.49
N GLY A 137 12.91 6.63 4.08
CA GLY A 137 14.00 5.74 4.49
C GLY A 137 13.69 4.23 4.54
N PHE A 138 12.84 3.78 3.63
CA PHE A 138 12.72 2.38 3.32
C PHE A 138 14.04 1.86 2.72
N LYS A 139 14.44 0.65 3.12
CA LYS A 139 15.56 -0.09 2.54
C LYS A 139 15.03 -1.36 1.88
N GLU A 140 15.66 -1.73 0.77
CA GLU A 140 15.38 -2.98 0.07
C GLU A 140 16.02 -4.17 0.79
N PHE A 141 15.26 -5.24 0.94
CA PHE A 141 15.72 -6.49 1.52
C PHE A 141 15.59 -7.59 0.48
N GLN A 142 16.74 -8.13 0.05
CA GLN A 142 16.76 -9.19 -0.95
C GLN A 142 16.09 -10.44 -0.40
N THR A 143 15.11 -10.95 -1.16
CA THR A 143 14.42 -12.20 -0.89
C THR A 143 14.34 -13.01 -2.18
N ASP A 144 14.97 -14.19 -2.20
CA ASP A 144 15.16 -15.02 -3.41
C ASP A 144 13.84 -15.45 -4.09
N ASP A 145 12.72 -15.37 -3.39
CA ASP A 145 11.42 -15.92 -3.79
C ASP A 145 10.31 -14.88 -4.00
N HIS A 146 10.61 -13.59 -3.89
CA HIS A 146 9.62 -12.51 -4.06
C HIS A 146 10.17 -11.32 -4.83
N PRO A 147 10.27 -11.41 -6.17
CA PRO A 147 10.57 -10.27 -7.02
C PRO A 147 9.29 -9.47 -7.35
N PRO A 148 9.30 -8.12 -7.23
CA PRO A 148 10.38 -7.26 -6.73
C PRO A 148 10.56 -7.36 -5.21
N SER A 149 11.80 -7.17 -4.75
CA SER A 149 12.16 -7.32 -3.33
C SER A 149 11.34 -6.38 -2.43
N PRO A 150 10.91 -6.84 -1.25
CA PRO A 150 10.20 -6.01 -0.29
C PRO A 150 11.11 -4.91 0.26
N LEU A 151 10.48 -3.80 0.68
CA LEU A 151 11.15 -2.71 1.36
C LEU A 151 10.67 -2.64 2.81
N ALA A 152 11.55 -2.41 3.77
CA ALA A 152 11.16 -2.15 5.15
C ALA A 152 11.83 -0.89 5.69
N ARG A 153 11.17 -0.21 6.64
CA ARG A 153 11.70 1.00 7.26
C ARG A 153 13.04 0.68 7.94
N ALA A 154 14.09 1.40 7.58
CA ALA A 154 15.33 1.33 8.34
C ALA A 154 15.19 2.09 9.66
N GLU A 155 15.58 1.45 10.76
CA GLU A 155 15.83 2.12 12.04
C GLU A 155 17.00 3.11 11.94
#